data_AF-A0AAF0JFK8-F1
#
_entry.id   AF-A0AAF0JFK8-F1
#
_cell.length_a   1.000
_cell.length_b   1.000
_cell.length_c   1.000
_cell.angle_alpha   90.00
_cell.angle_beta   90.00
_cell.angle_gamma   90.00
#
_symmetry.space_group_name_H-M   'P 1'
#
loop_
_entity.id
_entity.type
_entity.pdbx_description
1 polymer ?
#
loop_
_entity_poly.entity_id
_entity_poly.type
_entity_poly.pdbx_seq_one_letter_code
_entity_poly.pdbx_strand_id
1 'polypeptide(L)'
;MSTTVSAPGKVLVAGGYLVLDPRYFGLVLATNARFYACVSQRKQSSIPTVSVRSAQFLDAAWVYEVHLPSTDDTWQCVQGMWIAAGDATSRNPFVALSLLYALQLGIEKLGPRQLRQKLGAGLEITIVGDNDYYSHRVEGRAPCIKELQALPPFASQHCFLADVHKTGLGSSAAMTTSLIGALLVHLGIVDYDRTEQHFPLESLAWIHNAAQLAHCAAQGKVGSGFDVSSSVWGSQLYRRFDASLIQPVMRDETGMRIVYGAQKPMQHEQAPEALLPILNPLNVLWKAVPPDTQGIPTAVEGMLSLNTSMHAETLAEIPRPAPLQLPPGVRLCLADVDAGSNTRTLVGQVRAFQQSKPEWAQQLFRVLGSANQSLVDGLLGLHVMHARDPAKYMNTVAKLSGIPSKQWDEYRKQDASLIVDMFLDVRNSIRSVRAGMRELGNRASAPVEPREMTDLLDKTINEAPGILGGGVPGESEADLNTRPSAMRKVDEIWRGYSELSVGPLLCEAETQTSRISSLQSTEPTSQESTDGTDPAVLQVMRGLLNTSTGLRCIDPHTIPGLDRFL
;
A
#
# COMPACT_ATOMS: atom_id res chain seq x y z
N MET A 1 -27.97 -7.08 5.66
CA MET A 1 -27.09 -6.74 4.53
C MET A 1 -25.69 -6.62 5.07
N SER A 2 -24.73 -7.29 4.46
CA SER A 2 -23.31 -7.18 4.79
C SER A 2 -22.60 -6.29 3.76
N THR A 3 -21.52 -5.65 4.19
CA THR A 3 -20.61 -4.89 3.34
C THR A 3 -19.21 -5.48 3.54
N THR A 4 -18.59 -5.95 2.46
CA THR A 4 -17.22 -6.46 2.51
C THR A 4 -16.30 -5.58 1.68
N VAL A 5 -15.28 -5.02 2.32
CA VAL A 5 -14.24 -4.23 1.63
C VAL A 5 -12.91 -4.92 1.81
N SER A 6 -12.11 -4.95 0.74
CA SER A 6 -10.76 -5.49 0.73
C SER A 6 -9.72 -4.46 0.33
N ALA A 7 -8.54 -4.55 0.92
CA ALA A 7 -7.40 -3.68 0.63
C ALA A 7 -6.12 -4.51 0.45
N PRO A 8 -5.29 -4.22 -0.56
CA PRO A 8 -4.06 -4.96 -0.85
C PRO A 8 -2.93 -4.63 0.11
N GLY A 9 -1.93 -5.51 0.14
CA GLY A 9 -0.63 -5.25 0.75
C GLY A 9 0.23 -4.37 -0.13
N LYS A 10 1.47 -4.15 0.31
CA LYS A 10 2.39 -3.20 -0.33
C LYS A 10 3.85 -3.62 -0.25
N VAL A 11 4.60 -3.28 -1.29
CA VAL A 11 6.05 -3.41 -1.36
C VAL A 11 6.65 -2.08 -1.81
N LEU A 12 7.65 -1.59 -1.07
CA LEU A 12 8.37 -0.36 -1.42
C LEU A 12 9.62 -0.75 -2.21
N VAL A 13 9.57 -0.60 -3.52
CA VAL A 13 10.63 -1.03 -4.44
C VAL A 13 11.79 -0.02 -4.49
N ALA A 14 11.48 1.27 -4.39
CA ALA A 14 12.46 2.35 -4.41
C ALA A 14 12.02 3.51 -3.51
N GLY A 15 12.97 4.29 -2.99
CA GLY A 15 12.70 5.43 -2.10
C GLY A 15 12.64 5.09 -0.60
N GLY A 16 13.14 3.93 -0.18
CA GLY A 16 13.31 3.58 1.22
C GLY A 16 14.07 4.65 2.00
N TYR A 17 13.57 5.03 3.19
CA TYR A 17 14.02 6.17 4.02
C TYR A 17 13.84 7.55 3.39
N LEU A 18 14.08 7.71 2.09
CA LEU A 18 13.91 8.94 1.32
C LEU A 18 12.46 9.43 1.34
N VAL A 19 11.49 8.53 1.23
CA VAL A 19 10.04 8.82 1.21
C VAL A 19 9.51 9.51 2.49
N LEU A 20 10.32 9.59 3.55
CA LEU A 20 9.99 10.36 4.75
C LEU A 20 10.12 11.88 4.53
N ASP A 21 10.91 12.28 3.55
CA ASP A 21 11.12 13.65 3.11
C ASP A 21 10.27 13.90 1.85
N PRO A 22 9.33 14.85 1.87
CA PRO A 22 8.40 15.08 0.76
C PRO A 22 9.07 15.39 -0.60
N ARG A 23 10.34 15.83 -0.59
CA ARG A 23 11.12 16.06 -1.81
C ARG A 23 11.35 14.80 -2.64
N TYR A 24 11.34 13.63 -2.00
CA TYR A 24 11.58 12.35 -2.65
C TYR A 24 10.29 11.53 -2.74
N PHE A 25 10.14 10.79 -3.83
CA PHE A 25 9.05 9.84 -4.00
C PHE A 25 9.48 8.43 -3.55
N GLY A 26 8.49 7.57 -3.33
CA GLY A 26 8.66 6.12 -3.23
C GLY A 26 7.91 5.41 -4.36
N LEU A 27 8.56 4.44 -5.01
CA LEU A 27 7.90 3.51 -5.93
C LEU A 27 7.28 2.39 -5.09
N VAL A 28 5.96 2.34 -5.05
CA VAL A 28 5.21 1.37 -4.23
C VAL A 28 4.36 0.50 -5.14
N LEU A 29 4.50 -0.81 -5.00
CA LEU A 29 3.64 -1.77 -5.69
C LEU A 29 2.63 -2.33 -4.69
N ALA A 30 1.35 -2.29 -5.04
CA ALA A 30 0.32 -3.03 -4.32
C ALA A 30 0.47 -4.52 -4.64
N THR A 31 0.23 -5.39 -3.65
CA THR A 31 0.27 -6.85 -3.85
C THR A 31 -1.12 -7.42 -4.07
N ASN A 32 -1.20 -8.62 -4.64
CA ASN A 32 -2.46 -9.35 -4.76
C ASN A 32 -2.90 -10.05 -3.45
N ALA A 33 -2.08 -10.03 -2.38
CA ALA A 33 -2.50 -10.41 -1.03
C ALA A 33 -3.29 -9.28 -0.39
N ARG A 34 -4.43 -9.59 0.23
CA ARG A 34 -5.42 -8.61 0.69
C ARG A 34 -5.90 -8.88 2.12
N PHE A 35 -6.26 -7.81 2.80
CA PHE A 35 -7.13 -7.86 3.98
C PHE A 35 -8.57 -7.67 3.57
N TYR A 36 -9.47 -8.28 4.32
CA TYR A 36 -10.92 -8.24 4.14
C TYR A 36 -11.57 -7.83 5.46
N ALA A 37 -12.42 -6.81 5.41
CA ALA A 37 -13.27 -6.40 6.51
C ALA A 37 -14.74 -6.56 6.11
N CYS A 38 -15.46 -7.43 6.82
CA CYS A 38 -16.88 -7.72 6.58
C CYS A 38 -17.70 -7.11 7.70
N VAL A 39 -18.56 -6.14 7.39
CA VAL A 39 -19.42 -5.44 8.36
C VAL A 39 -20.87 -5.86 8.13
N SER A 40 -21.56 -6.22 9.21
CA SER A 40 -23.00 -6.50 9.21
C SER A 40 -23.68 -5.89 10.44
N GLN A 41 -25.01 -5.82 10.40
CA GLN A 41 -25.80 -5.24 11.49
C GLN A 41 -26.01 -6.26 12.62
N ARG A 42 -25.86 -5.81 13.87
CA ARG A 42 -26.22 -6.60 15.05
C ARG A 42 -27.74 -6.65 15.20
N LYS A 43 -28.27 -7.78 15.67
CA LYS A 43 -29.73 -8.00 15.79
C LYS A 43 -30.34 -7.33 17.03
N GLN A 44 -29.67 -7.37 18.17
CA GLN A 44 -30.19 -6.85 19.44
C GLN A 44 -29.06 -6.34 20.34
N SER A 45 -29.22 -5.13 20.87
CA SER A 45 -28.44 -4.57 21.98
C SER A 45 -29.18 -3.36 22.55
N SER A 46 -29.14 -3.14 23.86
CA SER A 46 -29.72 -1.94 24.49
C SER A 46 -28.89 -0.69 24.26
N ILE A 47 -27.57 -0.86 24.12
CA ILE A 47 -26.60 0.17 23.76
C ILE A 47 -25.98 -0.27 22.44
N PRO A 48 -25.81 0.61 21.43
CA PRO A 48 -25.18 0.20 20.19
C PRO A 48 -23.79 -0.41 20.46
N THR A 49 -23.59 -1.66 20.05
CA THR A 49 -22.34 -2.39 20.36
C THR A 49 -21.68 -2.88 19.07
N VAL A 50 -20.39 -2.59 18.94
CA VAL A 50 -19.57 -3.05 17.82
C VAL A 50 -18.67 -4.19 18.28
N SER A 51 -18.88 -5.38 17.71
CA SER A 51 -18.01 -6.55 17.93
C SER A 51 -17.11 -6.76 16.72
N VAL A 52 -15.82 -6.93 16.98
CA VAL A 52 -14.79 -7.12 15.95
C VAL A 52 -14.05 -8.41 16.25
N ARG A 53 -13.97 -9.31 15.28
CA ARG A 53 -13.22 -10.58 15.38
C ARG A 53 -12.15 -10.68 14.30
N SER A 54 -10.95 -11.12 14.67
CA SER A 54 -9.90 -11.51 13.74
C SER A 54 -9.71 -13.03 13.80
N ALA A 55 -10.46 -13.75 12.95
CA ALA A 55 -10.72 -15.18 13.14
C ALA A 55 -9.50 -16.10 12.96
N GLN A 56 -8.38 -15.58 12.45
CA GLN A 56 -7.14 -16.35 12.24
C GLN A 56 -6.29 -16.50 13.51
N PHE A 57 -6.64 -15.80 14.60
CA PHE A 57 -5.83 -15.70 15.82
C PHE A 57 -6.58 -16.15 17.06
N LEU A 58 -5.83 -16.58 18.07
CA LEU A 58 -6.36 -16.88 19.40
C LEU A 58 -6.74 -15.58 20.13
N ASP A 59 -7.90 -15.59 20.79
CA ASP A 59 -8.45 -14.49 21.60
C ASP A 59 -8.46 -13.10 20.93
N ALA A 60 -8.52 -13.07 19.60
CA ALA A 60 -8.54 -11.83 18.83
C ALA A 60 -9.98 -11.36 18.57
N ALA A 61 -10.70 -11.06 19.65
CA ALA A 61 -12.03 -10.48 19.61
C ALA A 61 -12.11 -9.23 20.52
N TRP A 62 -12.73 -8.18 20.01
CA TRP A 62 -12.88 -6.90 20.69
C TRP A 62 -14.33 -6.45 20.65
N VAL A 63 -14.82 -5.89 21.75
CA VAL A 63 -16.20 -5.41 21.87
C VAL A 63 -16.16 -3.96 22.35
N TYR A 64 -16.88 -3.10 21.63
CA TYR A 64 -16.95 -1.67 21.91
C TYR A 64 -18.41 -1.24 22.09
N GLU A 65 -18.76 -0.71 23.24
CA GLU A 65 -20.02 0.01 23.43
C GLU A 65 -19.87 1.42 22.87
N VAL A 66 -20.84 1.85 22.06
CA VAL A 66 -20.83 3.17 21.41
C VAL A 66 -21.83 4.08 22.12
N HIS A 67 -21.31 5.15 22.73
CA HIS A 67 -22.12 6.13 23.45
C HIS A 67 -22.23 7.41 22.63
N LEU A 68 -23.44 7.68 22.14
CA LEU A 68 -23.79 8.92 21.44
C LEU A 68 -24.72 9.75 22.33
N PRO A 69 -24.42 11.03 22.62
CA PRO A 69 -25.32 11.91 23.37
C PRO A 69 -26.69 11.99 22.69
N SER A 70 -27.77 12.21 23.45
CA SER A 70 -29.14 12.38 22.90
C SER A 70 -29.38 13.82 22.41
N THR A 71 -28.55 14.30 21.51
CA THR A 71 -28.64 15.63 20.89
C THR A 71 -28.56 15.53 19.38
N ASP A 72 -29.32 16.34 18.65
CA ASP A 72 -29.22 16.42 17.19
C ASP A 72 -28.23 17.51 16.74
N ASP A 73 -27.65 18.25 17.69
CA ASP A 73 -26.55 19.17 17.41
C ASP A 73 -25.24 18.40 17.15
N THR A 74 -24.67 18.59 15.96
CA THR A 74 -23.44 17.91 15.52
C THR A 74 -22.29 18.16 16.49
N TRP A 75 -22.09 19.40 16.92
CA TRP A 75 -20.97 19.77 17.77
C TRP A 75 -21.05 19.13 19.16
N GLN A 76 -22.20 19.28 19.83
CA GLN A 76 -22.45 18.66 21.13
C GLN A 76 -22.38 17.13 21.05
N CYS A 77 -22.87 16.53 19.96
CA CYS A 77 -22.82 15.08 19.78
C CYS A 77 -21.38 14.59 19.63
N VAL A 78 -20.55 15.26 18.83
CA VAL A 78 -19.13 14.90 18.68
C VAL A 78 -18.37 15.10 20.00
N GLN A 79 -18.62 16.20 20.70
CA GLN A 79 -17.97 16.49 21.99
C GLN A 79 -18.29 15.44 23.06
N GLY A 80 -19.54 14.96 23.11
CA GLY A 80 -19.96 13.96 24.09
C GLY A 80 -19.86 12.50 23.62
N MET A 81 -19.38 12.22 22.40
CA MET A 81 -19.22 10.86 21.89
C MET A 81 -18.00 10.17 22.49
N TRP A 82 -18.16 8.91 22.89
CA TRP A 82 -17.07 8.04 23.31
C TRP A 82 -17.40 6.56 23.06
N ILE A 83 -16.38 5.72 23.07
CA ILE A 83 -16.49 4.26 22.97
C ILE A 83 -15.89 3.60 24.21
N ALA A 84 -16.54 2.56 24.72
CA ALA A 84 -16.09 1.78 25.85
C ALA A 84 -15.63 0.40 25.36
N ALA A 85 -14.36 0.09 25.52
CA ALA A 85 -13.85 -1.28 25.39
C ALA A 85 -13.96 -2.00 26.74
N GLY A 86 -14.01 -3.34 26.71
CA GLY A 86 -13.99 -4.19 27.90
C GLY A 86 -12.69 -4.05 28.72
N ASP A 87 -12.07 -5.15 29.12
CA ASP A 87 -10.85 -5.08 29.94
C ASP A 87 -9.65 -4.40 29.23
N ALA A 88 -8.64 -3.99 29.99
CA ALA A 88 -7.44 -3.34 29.43
C ALA A 88 -6.60 -4.29 28.54
N THR A 89 -6.80 -5.60 28.65
CA THR A 89 -6.17 -6.64 27.82
C THR A 89 -6.78 -6.72 26.41
N SER A 90 -7.99 -6.18 26.21
CA SER A 90 -8.66 -6.03 24.91
C SER A 90 -8.23 -4.79 24.11
N ARG A 91 -7.04 -4.24 24.36
CA ARG A 91 -6.53 -3.04 23.67
C ARG A 91 -6.12 -3.34 22.24
N ASN A 92 -6.87 -2.79 21.28
CA ASN A 92 -6.48 -2.72 19.88
C ASN A 92 -6.66 -1.28 19.35
N PRO A 93 -5.59 -0.45 19.36
CA PRO A 93 -5.71 0.96 18.96
C PRO A 93 -6.07 1.11 17.47
N PHE A 94 -5.65 0.20 16.60
CA PHE A 94 -5.99 0.27 15.18
C PHE A 94 -7.50 0.12 14.96
N VAL A 95 -8.14 -0.84 15.63
CA VAL A 95 -9.59 -1.04 15.54
C VAL A 95 -10.34 0.10 16.22
N ALA A 96 -9.96 0.44 17.45
CA ALA A 96 -10.68 1.43 18.25
C ALA A 96 -10.65 2.84 17.62
N LEU A 97 -9.49 3.28 17.12
CA LEU A 97 -9.36 4.58 16.45
C LEU A 97 -10.05 4.58 15.08
N SER A 98 -10.01 3.46 14.35
CA SER A 98 -10.78 3.34 13.10
C SER A 98 -12.28 3.54 13.34
N LEU A 99 -12.81 2.88 14.38
CA LEU A 99 -14.20 3.02 14.77
C LEU A 99 -14.53 4.46 15.20
N LEU A 100 -13.71 5.04 16.09
CA LEU A 100 -13.94 6.38 16.62
C LEU A 100 -13.97 7.44 15.51
N TYR A 101 -12.97 7.44 14.62
CA TYR A 101 -12.90 8.42 13.53
C TYR A 101 -14.00 8.20 12.48
N ALA A 102 -14.37 6.96 12.17
CA ALA A 102 -15.48 6.67 11.27
C ALA A 102 -16.82 7.18 11.85
N LEU A 103 -17.05 6.98 13.16
CA LEU A 103 -18.24 7.49 13.84
C LEU A 103 -18.26 9.02 13.87
N GLN A 104 -17.16 9.67 14.25
CA GLN A 104 -17.07 11.13 14.24
C GLN A 104 -17.35 11.69 12.83
N LEU A 105 -16.72 11.12 11.80
CA LEU A 105 -16.96 11.53 10.41
C LEU A 105 -18.42 11.30 9.99
N GLY A 106 -19.03 10.22 10.47
CA GLY A 106 -20.46 9.96 10.28
C GLY A 106 -21.36 11.00 10.93
N ILE A 107 -21.04 11.46 12.15
CA ILE A 107 -21.77 12.55 12.81
C ILE A 107 -21.64 13.83 11.99
N GLU A 108 -20.43 14.16 11.53
CA GLU A 108 -20.17 15.40 10.80
C GLU A 108 -20.78 15.40 9.38
N LYS A 109 -20.78 14.27 8.65
CA LYS A 109 -21.34 14.18 7.28
C LYS A 109 -22.84 13.92 7.23
N LEU A 110 -23.35 13.05 8.10
CA LEU A 110 -24.74 12.58 8.05
C LEU A 110 -25.63 13.25 9.10
N GLY A 111 -25.02 13.80 10.15
CA GLY A 111 -25.72 14.27 11.34
C GLY A 111 -26.00 13.16 12.35
N PRO A 112 -26.16 13.50 13.65
CA PRO A 112 -26.32 12.53 14.73
C PRO A 112 -27.51 11.57 14.52
N ARG A 113 -28.66 12.11 14.06
CA ARG A 113 -29.89 11.34 13.86
C ARG A 113 -29.74 10.24 12.83
N GLN A 114 -29.18 10.57 11.66
CA GLN A 114 -28.99 9.60 10.58
C GLN A 114 -27.95 8.55 10.96
N LEU A 115 -26.86 8.95 11.63
CA LEU A 115 -25.87 8.01 12.13
C LEU A 115 -26.47 7.01 13.12
N ARG A 116 -27.26 7.47 14.11
CA ARG A 116 -27.93 6.56 15.07
C ARG A 116 -28.81 5.54 14.36
N GLN A 117 -29.57 5.98 13.35
CA GLN A 117 -30.41 5.08 12.56
C GLN A 117 -29.59 4.03 11.80
N LYS A 118 -28.46 4.43 11.21
CA LYS A 118 -27.56 3.54 10.45
C LYS A 118 -26.77 2.59 11.36
N LEU A 119 -26.40 3.04 12.56
CA LEU A 119 -25.71 2.24 13.55
C LEU A 119 -26.64 1.21 14.20
N GLY A 120 -27.92 1.55 14.40
CA GLY A 120 -28.93 0.64 14.94
C GLY A 120 -28.52 0.07 16.31
N ALA A 121 -28.60 -1.25 16.44
CA ALA A 121 -28.14 -1.98 17.64
C ALA A 121 -26.62 -2.19 17.68
N GLY A 122 -25.89 -1.72 16.67
CA GLY A 122 -24.45 -1.86 16.51
C GLY A 122 -24.06 -2.80 15.37
N LEU A 123 -22.79 -3.19 15.34
CA LEU A 123 -22.17 -3.85 14.18
C LEU A 123 -21.45 -5.15 14.58
N GLU A 124 -21.47 -6.12 13.68
CA GLU A 124 -20.62 -7.31 13.72
C GLU A 124 -19.59 -7.19 12.60
N ILE A 125 -18.31 -7.26 12.96
CA ILE A 125 -17.18 -7.04 12.06
C ILE A 125 -16.25 -8.25 12.11
N THR A 126 -15.96 -8.81 10.94
CA THR A 126 -14.92 -9.83 10.76
C THR A 126 -13.76 -9.24 9.98
N ILE A 127 -12.55 -9.46 10.45
CA ILE A 127 -11.31 -9.10 9.76
C ILE A 127 -10.50 -10.37 9.50
N VAL A 128 -10.09 -10.58 8.25
CA VAL A 128 -9.17 -11.66 7.88
C VAL A 128 -8.18 -11.16 6.82
N GLY A 129 -6.98 -11.73 6.77
CA GLY A 129 -5.94 -11.42 5.80
C GLY A 129 -5.43 -12.67 5.11
N ASP A 130 -5.03 -12.54 3.85
CA ASP A 130 -4.41 -13.63 3.10
C ASP A 130 -3.15 -14.16 3.81
N ASN A 131 -2.84 -15.43 3.55
CA ASN A 131 -1.77 -16.16 4.25
C ASN A 131 -0.40 -15.47 4.13
N ASP A 132 -0.12 -14.80 3.02
CA ASP A 132 1.14 -14.09 2.72
C ASP A 132 1.48 -12.95 3.69
N TYR A 133 0.52 -12.44 4.48
CA TYR A 133 0.83 -11.43 5.51
C TYR A 133 1.58 -11.99 6.72
N TYR A 134 1.60 -13.31 6.86
CA TYR A 134 2.12 -14.01 8.02
C TYR A 134 3.17 -15.03 7.62
N SER A 135 4.19 -15.17 8.45
CA SER A 135 5.21 -16.19 8.25
C SER A 135 4.64 -17.56 8.64
N HIS A 136 4.76 -18.55 7.74
CA HIS A 136 4.31 -19.94 7.95
C HIS A 136 5.49 -20.88 8.25
N ARG A 137 6.50 -20.36 8.96
CA ARG A 137 7.67 -21.13 9.36
C ARG A 137 7.29 -22.20 10.38
N VAL A 138 7.87 -23.38 10.23
CA VAL A 138 7.74 -24.49 11.18
C VAL A 138 9.13 -24.80 11.72
N GLU A 139 9.32 -24.63 13.03
CA GLU A 139 10.62 -24.84 13.70
C GLU A 139 11.77 -24.03 13.05
N GLY A 140 11.49 -22.79 12.63
CA GLY A 140 12.46 -21.89 11.97
C GLY A 140 12.69 -22.17 10.48
N ARG A 141 12.21 -23.30 9.96
CA ARG A 141 12.29 -23.64 8.53
C ARG A 141 11.22 -22.88 7.75
N ALA A 142 11.65 -22.20 6.68
CA ALA A 142 10.74 -21.58 5.74
C ALA A 142 10.04 -22.65 4.86
N PRO A 143 8.72 -22.52 4.61
CA PRO A 143 7.99 -23.44 3.74
C PRO A 143 8.34 -23.21 2.27
N CYS A 144 8.29 -24.25 1.44
CA CYS A 144 8.41 -24.12 -0.02
C CYS A 144 7.08 -23.72 -0.67
N ILE A 145 7.12 -23.35 -1.96
CA ILE A 145 5.92 -22.98 -2.75
C ILE A 145 4.80 -24.02 -2.62
N LYS A 146 5.12 -25.32 -2.71
CA LYS A 146 4.11 -26.40 -2.64
C LYS A 146 3.44 -26.48 -1.27
N GLU A 147 4.21 -26.25 -0.20
CA GLU A 147 3.69 -26.26 1.17
C GLU A 147 2.77 -25.07 1.41
N LEU A 148 3.15 -23.88 0.92
CA LEU A 148 2.32 -22.67 0.98
C LEU A 148 1.02 -22.82 0.18
N GLN A 149 1.09 -23.40 -1.02
CA GLN A 149 -0.09 -23.66 -1.87
C GLN A 149 -1.06 -24.68 -1.26
N ALA A 150 -0.57 -25.57 -0.38
CA ALA A 150 -1.39 -26.55 0.30
C ALA A 150 -2.11 -25.97 1.53
N LEU A 151 -1.75 -24.77 1.99
CA LEU A 151 -2.43 -24.12 3.10
C LEU A 151 -3.89 -23.80 2.73
N PRO A 152 -4.85 -24.03 3.65
CA PRO A 152 -6.20 -23.54 3.43
C PRO A 152 -6.19 -22.00 3.33
N PRO A 153 -7.09 -21.40 2.53
CA PRO A 153 -7.30 -19.96 2.56
C PRO A 153 -7.58 -19.48 3.99
N PHE A 154 -6.99 -18.34 4.36
CA PHE A 154 -7.09 -17.75 5.70
C PHE A 154 -6.73 -18.73 6.82
N ALA A 155 -5.58 -19.40 6.68
CA ALA A 155 -5.10 -20.39 7.63
C ALA A 155 -4.99 -19.79 9.04
N SER A 156 -5.37 -20.60 10.04
CA SER A 156 -5.19 -20.25 11.45
C SER A 156 -3.69 -20.11 11.75
N GLN A 157 -3.34 -19.07 12.51
CA GLN A 157 -1.96 -18.81 12.92
C GLN A 157 -1.60 -19.55 14.20
N HIS A 158 -2.58 -20.15 14.88
CA HIS A 158 -2.41 -20.90 16.13
C HIS A 158 -1.65 -20.14 17.24
N CYS A 159 -1.67 -18.81 17.19
CA CYS A 159 -1.01 -17.91 18.14
C CYS A 159 -1.87 -16.67 18.42
N PHE A 160 -1.46 -15.88 19.41
CA PHE A 160 -2.06 -14.57 19.66
C PHE A 160 -1.58 -13.56 18.62
N LEU A 161 -2.39 -12.53 18.37
CA LEU A 161 -2.05 -11.47 17.41
C LEU A 161 -0.74 -10.74 17.73
N ALA A 162 -0.35 -10.67 19.01
CA ALA A 162 0.90 -10.04 19.44
C ALA A 162 2.14 -10.87 19.07
N ASP A 163 1.98 -12.19 18.94
CA ASP A 163 3.07 -13.15 18.75
C ASP A 163 3.27 -13.53 17.28
N VAL A 164 2.38 -13.11 16.37
CA VAL A 164 2.49 -13.46 14.95
C VAL A 164 3.67 -12.76 14.28
N HIS A 165 4.46 -13.54 13.55
CA HIS A 165 5.51 -13.03 12.68
C HIS A 165 4.90 -12.52 11.37
N LYS A 166 5.09 -11.23 11.09
CA LYS A 166 4.57 -10.55 9.90
C LYS A 166 5.64 -10.44 8.83
N THR A 167 5.26 -10.64 7.58
CA THR A 167 6.16 -10.63 6.40
C THR A 167 6.55 -9.22 5.92
N GLY A 168 6.03 -8.16 6.53
CA GLY A 168 6.35 -6.77 6.15
C GLY A 168 5.51 -6.19 5.01
N LEU A 169 4.49 -6.91 4.51
CA LEU A 169 3.56 -6.46 3.46
C LEU A 169 2.61 -5.31 3.88
N GLY A 170 2.77 -4.73 5.07
CA GLY A 170 1.95 -3.63 5.56
C GLY A 170 0.57 -4.07 6.08
N SER A 171 0.49 -5.21 6.79
CA SER A 171 -0.78 -5.76 7.29
C SER A 171 -1.63 -4.78 8.10
N SER A 172 -1.03 -3.95 8.96
CA SER A 172 -1.78 -2.95 9.73
C SER A 172 -2.41 -1.86 8.86
N ALA A 173 -1.75 -1.44 7.78
CA ALA A 173 -2.29 -0.46 6.84
C ALA A 173 -3.44 -1.06 6.04
N ALA A 174 -3.24 -2.23 5.42
CA ALA A 174 -4.29 -2.91 4.66
C ALA A 174 -5.52 -3.24 5.54
N MET A 175 -5.30 -3.71 6.76
CA MET A 175 -6.35 -3.95 7.74
C MET A 175 -7.10 -2.67 8.13
N THR A 176 -6.39 -1.58 8.43
CA THR A 176 -7.01 -0.29 8.80
C THR A 176 -7.82 0.27 7.63
N THR A 177 -7.27 0.24 6.43
CA THR A 177 -7.90 0.76 5.22
C THR A 177 -9.14 -0.03 4.84
N SER A 178 -9.09 -1.37 4.89
CA SER A 178 -10.27 -2.21 4.64
C SER A 178 -11.36 -2.00 5.69
N LEU A 179 -11.00 -1.87 6.98
CA LEU A 179 -11.94 -1.60 8.07
C LEU A 179 -12.62 -0.23 7.91
N ILE A 180 -11.86 0.84 7.71
CA ILE A 180 -12.40 2.19 7.46
C ILE A 180 -13.29 2.17 6.22
N GLY A 181 -12.81 1.60 5.11
CA GLY A 181 -13.60 1.48 3.88
C GLY A 181 -14.93 0.77 4.12
N ALA A 182 -14.93 -0.37 4.82
CA ALA A 182 -16.14 -1.13 5.13
C ALA A 182 -17.10 -0.34 6.03
N LEU A 183 -16.60 0.33 7.08
CA LEU A 183 -17.40 1.14 7.99
C LEU A 183 -18.05 2.32 7.25
N LEU A 184 -17.27 3.09 6.48
CA LEU A 184 -17.78 4.28 5.80
C LEU A 184 -18.83 3.93 4.75
N VAL A 185 -18.63 2.84 3.99
CA VAL A 185 -19.61 2.37 3.01
C VAL A 185 -20.86 1.82 3.70
N HIS A 186 -20.69 0.99 4.74
CA HIS A 186 -21.80 0.34 5.43
C HIS A 186 -22.73 1.35 6.11
N LEU A 187 -22.16 2.38 6.74
CA LEU A 187 -22.91 3.45 7.39
C LEU A 187 -23.46 4.49 6.39
N GLY A 188 -23.07 4.41 5.11
CA GLY A 188 -23.49 5.35 4.07
C GLY A 188 -22.84 6.73 4.19
N ILE A 189 -21.63 6.80 4.75
CA ILE A 189 -20.82 8.03 4.90
C ILE A 189 -20.12 8.39 3.58
N VAL A 190 -19.81 7.37 2.78
CA VAL A 190 -19.27 7.49 1.43
C VAL A 190 -20.04 6.58 0.47
N ASP A 191 -20.12 6.99 -0.79
CA ASP A 191 -20.80 6.24 -1.83
C ASP A 191 -19.92 5.11 -2.41
N TYR A 192 -20.59 4.07 -2.88
CA TYR A 192 -20.02 3.01 -3.71
C TYR A 192 -21.00 2.72 -4.85
N ASP A 193 -20.52 2.80 -6.09
CA ASP A 193 -21.33 2.50 -7.27
C ASP A 193 -21.43 0.98 -7.42
N ARG A 194 -22.62 0.43 -7.17
CA ARG A 194 -22.90 -1.00 -7.30
C ARG A 194 -23.13 -1.43 -8.74
N THR A 195 -23.45 -0.51 -9.64
CA THR A 195 -23.69 -0.80 -11.06
C THR A 195 -22.36 -0.98 -11.78
N GLU A 196 -21.45 -0.03 -11.61
CA GLU A 196 -20.09 -0.06 -12.18
C GLU A 196 -19.07 -0.78 -11.27
N GLN A 197 -19.53 -1.27 -10.12
CA GLN A 197 -18.74 -1.97 -9.10
C GLN A 197 -17.47 -1.22 -8.67
N HIS A 198 -17.51 0.12 -8.62
CA HIS A 198 -16.36 0.95 -8.31
C HIS A 198 -16.63 2.00 -7.23
N PHE A 199 -15.56 2.49 -6.62
CA PHE A 199 -15.64 3.68 -5.78
C PHE A 199 -15.51 4.95 -6.63
N PRO A 200 -16.39 5.95 -6.43
CA PRO A 200 -16.14 7.31 -6.90
C PRO A 200 -14.82 7.85 -6.34
N LEU A 201 -14.16 8.73 -7.10
CA LEU A 201 -12.85 9.28 -6.73
C LEU A 201 -12.89 10.02 -5.38
N GLU A 202 -13.97 10.77 -5.14
CA GLU A 202 -14.18 11.48 -3.87
C GLU A 202 -14.30 10.51 -2.70
N SER A 203 -15.06 9.43 -2.86
CA SER A 203 -15.22 8.39 -1.84
C SER A 203 -13.88 7.72 -1.49
N LEU A 204 -13.04 7.41 -2.50
CA LEU A 204 -11.68 6.89 -2.26
C LEU A 204 -10.81 7.88 -1.48
N ALA A 205 -10.86 9.16 -1.81
CA ALA A 205 -10.08 10.17 -1.11
C ALA A 205 -10.53 10.34 0.35
N TRP A 206 -11.84 10.34 0.62
CA TRP A 206 -12.36 10.31 2.00
C TRP A 206 -11.88 9.07 2.77
N ILE A 207 -11.94 7.89 2.14
CA ILE A 207 -11.45 6.64 2.75
C ILE A 207 -9.94 6.71 3.01
N HIS A 208 -9.15 7.18 2.04
CA HIS A 208 -7.71 7.38 2.18
C HIS A 208 -7.37 8.28 3.36
N ASN A 209 -7.98 9.47 3.41
CA ASN A 209 -7.68 10.48 4.41
C ASN A 209 -8.07 10.00 5.82
N ALA A 210 -9.24 9.36 5.96
CA ALA A 210 -9.68 8.78 7.23
C ALA A 210 -8.82 7.59 7.68
N ALA A 211 -8.47 6.69 6.76
CA ALA A 211 -7.58 5.56 7.05
C ALA A 211 -6.17 6.04 7.44
N GLN A 212 -5.67 7.09 6.78
CA GLN A 212 -4.37 7.67 7.07
C GLN A 212 -4.33 8.28 8.47
N LEU A 213 -5.40 8.99 8.86
CA LEU A 213 -5.56 9.51 10.22
C LEU A 213 -5.60 8.37 11.25
N ALA A 214 -6.49 7.38 11.05
CA ALA A 214 -6.65 6.28 12.00
C ALA A 214 -5.35 5.47 12.19
N HIS A 215 -4.64 5.20 11.09
CA HIS A 215 -3.38 4.46 11.12
C HIS A 215 -2.27 5.25 11.81
N CYS A 216 -2.08 6.54 11.48
CA CYS A 216 -1.10 7.39 12.14
C CYS A 216 -1.39 7.56 13.65
N ALA A 217 -2.65 7.77 14.02
CA ALA A 217 -3.08 7.85 15.41
C ALA A 217 -2.77 6.56 16.17
N ALA A 218 -3.07 5.40 15.59
CA ALA A 218 -2.79 4.11 16.21
C ALA A 218 -1.28 3.81 16.35
N GLN A 219 -0.46 4.35 15.45
CA GLN A 219 1.00 4.29 15.55
C GLN A 219 1.60 5.31 16.54
N GLY A 220 0.81 6.30 16.97
CA GLY A 220 1.27 7.42 17.81
C GLY A 220 2.22 8.38 17.11
N LYS A 221 2.28 8.37 15.77
CA LYS A 221 3.12 9.28 14.98
C LYS A 221 2.62 9.40 13.55
N VAL A 222 2.91 10.52 12.89
CA VAL A 222 2.67 10.67 11.46
C VAL A 222 3.76 9.92 10.69
N GLY A 223 3.41 8.77 10.12
CA GLY A 223 4.28 7.97 9.26
C GLY A 223 4.51 8.61 7.88
N SER A 224 5.10 7.83 6.96
CA SER A 224 5.21 8.22 5.55
C SER A 224 3.85 8.24 4.86
N GLY A 225 2.95 7.31 5.19
CA GLY A 225 1.61 7.17 4.62
C GLY A 225 1.52 6.35 3.32
N PHE A 226 2.64 5.88 2.78
CA PHE A 226 2.67 5.16 1.50
C PHE A 226 1.96 3.80 1.54
N ASP A 227 1.90 3.18 2.72
CA ASP A 227 1.26 1.89 2.97
C ASP A 227 -0.27 1.99 2.94
N VAL A 228 -0.84 2.99 3.63
CA VAL A 228 -2.28 3.30 3.53
C VAL A 228 -2.62 3.78 2.13
N SER A 229 -1.78 4.64 1.54
CA SER A 229 -1.98 5.17 0.21
C SER A 229 -2.06 4.06 -0.86
N SER A 230 -1.10 3.14 -0.88
CA SER A 230 -1.12 2.00 -1.81
C SER A 230 -2.29 1.03 -1.56
N SER A 231 -2.72 0.88 -0.31
CA SER A 231 -3.92 0.11 0.05
C SER A 231 -5.21 0.72 -0.55
N VAL A 232 -5.25 2.03 -0.82
CA VAL A 232 -6.38 2.69 -1.46
C VAL A 232 -6.22 2.79 -2.97
N TRP A 233 -5.11 3.36 -3.42
CA TRP A 233 -4.90 3.77 -4.80
C TRP A 233 -4.27 2.68 -5.67
N GLY A 234 -3.57 1.72 -5.07
CA GLY A 234 -2.85 0.66 -5.78
C GLY A 234 -1.36 0.99 -6.00
N SER A 235 -0.79 0.42 -7.06
CA SER A 235 0.62 0.62 -7.44
C SER A 235 0.87 2.03 -7.97
N GLN A 236 1.89 2.70 -7.43
CA GLN A 236 2.02 4.15 -7.54
C GLN A 236 3.43 4.69 -7.28
N LEU A 237 3.65 5.93 -7.70
CA LEU A 237 4.67 6.82 -7.19
C LEU A 237 4.06 7.69 -6.09
N TYR A 238 4.49 7.42 -4.86
CA TYR A 238 3.98 8.08 -3.67
C TYR A 238 4.89 9.22 -3.24
N ARG A 239 4.30 10.38 -2.95
CA ARG A 239 4.94 11.47 -2.21
C ARG A 239 4.16 11.76 -0.95
N ARG A 240 4.90 12.07 0.11
CA ARG A 240 4.34 12.31 1.43
C ARG A 240 3.60 13.65 1.48
N PHE A 241 2.42 13.65 2.11
CA PHE A 241 1.66 14.86 2.44
C PHE A 241 2.28 15.61 3.64
N ASP A 242 1.88 16.86 3.89
CA ASP A 242 2.41 17.62 5.03
C ASP A 242 1.90 17.03 6.36
N ALA A 243 2.83 16.62 7.24
CA ALA A 243 2.47 15.98 8.51
C ALA A 243 1.67 16.90 9.46
N SER A 244 1.79 18.23 9.32
CA SER A 244 1.03 19.20 10.10
C SER A 244 -0.47 19.14 9.85
N LEU A 245 -0.91 18.55 8.73
CA LEU A 245 -2.32 18.42 8.37
C LEU A 245 -3.13 17.64 9.40
N ILE A 246 -2.64 16.45 9.78
CA ILE A 246 -3.39 15.53 10.65
C ILE A 246 -2.90 15.54 12.10
N GLN A 247 -1.74 16.14 12.38
CA GLN A 247 -1.20 16.19 13.74
C GLN A 247 -2.17 16.82 14.77
N PRO A 248 -2.94 17.88 14.45
CA PRO A 248 -3.90 18.48 15.38
C PRO A 248 -5.06 17.56 15.79
N VAL A 249 -5.41 16.55 14.99
CA VAL A 249 -6.53 15.61 15.23
C VAL A 249 -6.07 14.25 15.78
N MET A 250 -4.77 14.04 15.93
CA MET A 250 -4.16 12.84 16.51
C MET A 250 -3.90 12.94 18.02
N ARG A 251 -4.39 13.99 18.71
CA ARG A 251 -4.10 14.29 20.12
C ARG A 251 -4.45 13.14 21.06
N ASP A 252 -3.72 13.04 22.18
CA ASP A 252 -3.96 12.08 23.27
C ASP A 252 -5.40 12.15 23.82
N GLU A 253 -6.03 13.32 23.76
CA GLU A 253 -7.45 13.57 24.10
C GLU A 253 -8.42 12.70 23.28
N THR A 254 -8.06 12.33 22.05
CA THR A 254 -8.83 11.40 21.22
C THR A 254 -8.78 9.97 21.77
N GLY A 255 -7.67 9.60 22.42
CA GLY A 255 -7.56 8.36 23.19
C GLY A 255 -8.43 8.36 24.45
N MET A 256 -8.78 9.53 25.00
CA MET A 256 -9.63 9.65 26.20
C MET A 256 -11.13 9.48 25.91
N ARG A 257 -11.52 9.52 24.63
CA ARG A 257 -12.83 9.10 24.11
C ARG A 257 -12.89 7.58 23.87
N ILE A 258 -11.80 6.86 24.12
CA ILE A 258 -11.70 5.40 24.09
C ILE A 258 -11.41 4.93 25.51
N VAL A 259 -12.45 4.50 26.20
CA VAL A 259 -12.38 4.13 27.61
C VAL A 259 -12.15 2.63 27.74
N TYR A 260 -11.29 2.22 28.68
CA TYR A 260 -11.00 0.81 28.94
C TYR A 260 -11.36 0.43 30.37
N GLY A 261 -12.04 -0.70 30.55
CA GLY A 261 -12.46 -1.22 31.84
C GLY A 261 -13.41 -0.28 32.57
N ALA A 262 -13.28 -0.20 33.90
CA ALA A 262 -14.14 0.65 34.75
C ALA A 262 -13.79 2.15 34.72
N GLN A 263 -12.96 2.59 33.77
CA GLN A 263 -12.63 4.01 33.61
C GLN A 263 -13.89 4.79 33.20
N LYS A 264 -13.93 6.08 33.55
CA LYS A 264 -14.96 7.00 33.04
C LYS A 264 -14.34 7.89 31.96
N PRO A 265 -15.11 8.32 30.96
CA PRO A 265 -14.62 9.31 30.00
C PRO A 265 -14.22 10.59 30.75
N MET A 266 -13.04 11.11 30.47
CA MET A 266 -12.61 12.39 31.03
C MET A 266 -13.31 13.53 30.30
N GLN A 267 -13.97 14.42 31.04
CA GLN A 267 -14.56 15.65 30.48
C GLN A 267 -13.44 16.66 30.25
N HIS A 268 -13.33 17.16 29.01
CA HIS A 268 -12.37 18.21 28.66
C HIS A 268 -13.10 19.51 28.32
N GLU A 269 -12.49 20.65 28.67
CA GLU A 269 -13.04 21.98 28.41
C GLU A 269 -13.01 22.34 26.92
N GLN A 270 -12.09 21.74 26.15
CA GLN A 270 -11.98 21.91 24.70
C GLN A 270 -12.57 20.71 23.98
N ALA A 271 -13.46 20.99 23.04
CA ALA A 271 -14.06 19.98 22.18
C ALA A 271 -13.06 19.49 21.11
N PRO A 272 -13.24 18.26 20.61
CA PRO A 272 -12.39 17.70 19.58
C PRO A 272 -12.46 18.53 18.29
N GLU A 273 -11.34 18.61 17.58
CA GLU A 273 -11.25 19.27 16.28
C GLU A 273 -12.17 18.60 15.26
N ALA A 274 -12.80 19.41 14.39
CA ALA A 274 -13.65 18.92 13.32
C ALA A 274 -12.81 18.18 12.26
N LEU A 275 -13.27 16.99 11.85
CA LEU A 275 -12.56 16.20 10.84
C LEU A 275 -12.82 16.71 9.43
N LEU A 276 -14.01 17.23 9.13
CA LEU A 276 -14.40 17.61 7.77
C LEU A 276 -13.42 18.55 7.07
N PRO A 277 -12.99 19.69 7.66
CA PRO A 277 -12.06 20.59 6.99
C PRO A 277 -10.67 19.96 6.75
N ILE A 278 -10.26 19.07 7.65
CA ILE A 278 -8.94 18.44 7.62
C ILE A 278 -8.92 17.28 6.62
N LEU A 279 -9.95 16.44 6.62
CA LEU A 279 -10.04 15.24 5.78
C LEU A 279 -10.67 15.51 4.41
N ASN A 280 -11.18 16.73 4.15
CA ASN A 280 -11.73 17.12 2.85
C ASN A 280 -10.74 16.79 1.71
N PRO A 281 -11.12 15.99 0.71
CA PRO A 281 -10.30 15.69 -0.46
C PRO A 281 -9.76 16.92 -1.19
N LEU A 282 -10.45 18.07 -1.11
CA LEU A 282 -10.03 19.33 -1.73
C LEU A 282 -9.09 20.17 -0.84
N ASN A 283 -8.80 19.73 0.39
CA ASN A 283 -7.82 20.40 1.22
C ASN A 283 -6.43 20.29 0.57
N VAL A 284 -5.84 21.44 0.25
CA VAL A 284 -4.59 21.55 -0.50
C VAL A 284 -3.40 20.87 0.17
N LEU A 285 -3.44 20.65 1.49
CA LEU A 285 -2.37 19.98 2.22
C LEU A 285 -2.34 18.45 1.97
N TRP A 286 -3.40 17.87 1.38
CA TRP A 286 -3.38 16.50 0.87
C TRP A 286 -2.65 16.38 -0.46
N LYS A 287 -2.49 17.49 -1.21
CA LYS A 287 -1.59 17.50 -2.36
C LYS A 287 -0.19 17.22 -1.83
N ALA A 288 0.47 16.24 -2.44
CA ALA A 288 1.87 15.98 -2.15
C ALA A 288 2.65 17.29 -2.24
N VAL A 289 3.52 17.53 -1.26
CA VAL A 289 4.37 18.72 -1.27
C VAL A 289 5.21 18.63 -2.55
N PRO A 290 5.11 19.61 -3.46
CA PRO A 290 5.89 19.58 -4.67
C PRO A 290 7.38 19.60 -4.28
N PRO A 291 8.26 18.99 -5.10
CA PRO A 291 9.68 19.19 -4.91
C PRO A 291 10.01 20.69 -4.81
N ASP A 292 11.08 21.03 -4.07
CA ASP A 292 11.62 22.39 -4.09
C ASP A 292 12.01 22.80 -5.52
N THR A 293 12.45 24.06 -5.73
CA THR A 293 12.86 24.55 -7.05
C THR A 293 14.00 23.74 -7.71
N GLN A 294 14.55 22.73 -7.05
CA GLN A 294 15.56 21.80 -7.58
C GLN A 294 15.03 20.39 -7.88
N GLY A 295 13.83 20.01 -7.44
CA GLY A 295 13.29 18.69 -7.77
C GLY A 295 12.41 18.75 -9.01
N ILE A 296 12.75 17.92 -9.98
CA ILE A 296 12.02 17.77 -11.23
C ILE A 296 11.00 16.64 -11.02
N PRO A 297 9.71 16.81 -11.38
CA PRO A 297 8.76 15.69 -11.36
C PRO A 297 9.25 14.55 -12.25
N THR A 298 8.90 13.32 -11.89
CA THR A 298 9.23 12.14 -12.71
C THR A 298 8.56 12.23 -14.09
N ALA A 299 9.04 11.49 -15.09
CA ALA A 299 8.35 11.46 -16.39
C ALA A 299 6.91 10.94 -16.26
N VAL A 300 6.65 10.06 -15.29
CA VAL A 300 5.31 9.57 -14.95
C VAL A 300 4.43 10.68 -14.37
N GLU A 301 4.94 11.44 -13.40
CA GLU A 301 4.21 12.58 -12.81
C GLU A 301 3.95 13.68 -13.85
N GLY A 302 4.93 13.97 -14.72
CA GLY A 302 4.78 14.91 -15.83
C GLY A 302 3.77 14.44 -16.88
N MET A 303 3.76 13.14 -17.20
CA MET A 303 2.75 12.58 -18.11
C MET A 303 1.33 12.72 -17.55
N LEU A 304 1.16 12.54 -16.23
CA LEU A 304 -0.15 12.68 -15.60
C LEU A 304 -0.64 14.13 -15.53
N SER A 305 0.27 15.09 -15.29
CA SER A 305 -0.10 16.50 -15.28
C SER A 305 -0.56 17.00 -16.64
N LEU A 306 -0.08 16.42 -17.75
CA LEU A 306 -0.57 16.71 -19.10
C LEU A 306 -2.05 16.33 -19.24
N ASN A 307 -2.47 15.16 -18.77
CA ASN A 307 -3.87 14.74 -18.80
C ASN A 307 -4.78 15.71 -18.03
N THR A 308 -4.32 16.21 -16.88
CA THR A 308 -5.07 17.18 -16.08
C THR A 308 -5.25 18.50 -16.84
N SER A 309 -4.23 18.96 -17.57
CA SER A 309 -4.32 20.19 -18.37
C SER A 309 -5.31 20.07 -19.55
N MET A 310 -5.48 18.87 -20.13
CA MET A 310 -6.42 18.62 -21.23
C MET A 310 -7.90 18.60 -20.78
N HIS A 311 -8.18 18.42 -19.49
CA HIS A 311 -9.53 18.29 -18.92
C HIS A 311 -9.87 19.34 -17.84
N ALA A 312 -9.11 20.45 -17.80
CA ALA A 312 -9.12 21.45 -16.73
C ALA A 312 -10.45 22.21 -16.51
N GLU A 313 -11.48 22.00 -17.33
CA GLU A 313 -12.69 22.83 -17.30
C GLU A 313 -13.80 22.39 -16.31
N THR A 314 -13.73 21.23 -15.64
CA THR A 314 -14.94 20.73 -14.92
C THR A 314 -14.85 20.22 -13.49
N LEU A 315 -13.69 19.89 -12.90
CA LEU A 315 -13.64 19.44 -11.48
C LEU A 315 -12.36 19.89 -10.78
N ALA A 316 -12.48 20.44 -9.56
CA ALA A 316 -11.34 20.64 -8.68
C ALA A 316 -10.64 19.30 -8.44
N GLU A 317 -9.36 19.21 -8.81
CA GLU A 317 -8.64 17.94 -8.88
C GLU A 317 -8.41 17.36 -7.47
N ILE A 318 -9.06 16.22 -7.21
CA ILE A 318 -8.83 15.42 -6.01
C ILE A 318 -7.40 14.85 -6.09
N PRO A 319 -6.52 15.16 -5.13
CA PRO A 319 -5.14 14.70 -5.15
C PRO A 319 -5.09 13.17 -5.09
N ARG A 320 -4.37 12.56 -6.04
CA ARG A 320 -4.04 11.14 -5.99
C ARG A 320 -2.60 10.91 -6.45
N PRO A 321 -1.92 9.87 -5.94
CA PRO A 321 -0.59 9.50 -6.40
C PRO A 321 -0.59 9.08 -7.87
N ALA A 322 0.57 9.21 -8.50
CA ALA A 322 0.77 8.85 -9.89
C ALA A 322 0.77 7.33 -10.06
N PRO A 323 -0.18 6.72 -10.82
CA PRO A 323 -0.21 5.27 -11.00
C PRO A 323 1.00 4.79 -11.80
N LEU A 324 1.66 3.75 -11.31
CA LEU A 324 2.72 3.05 -12.05
C LEU A 324 2.74 1.58 -11.65
N GLN A 325 2.58 0.71 -12.64
CA GLN A 325 2.68 -0.74 -12.48
C GLN A 325 3.98 -1.26 -13.09
N LEU A 326 4.29 -2.52 -12.81
CA LEU A 326 5.35 -3.23 -13.53
C LEU A 326 5.00 -3.34 -15.02
N PRO A 327 5.99 -3.19 -15.92
CA PRO A 327 5.80 -3.41 -17.35
C PRO A 327 5.35 -4.83 -17.68
N PRO A 328 4.65 -5.05 -18.81
CA PRO A 328 4.26 -6.38 -19.25
C PRO A 328 5.43 -7.37 -19.26
N GLY A 329 5.23 -8.58 -18.75
CA GLY A 329 6.30 -9.58 -18.68
C GLY A 329 7.36 -9.34 -17.59
N VAL A 330 7.24 -8.27 -16.79
CA VAL A 330 7.99 -8.08 -15.53
C VAL A 330 7.09 -8.48 -14.36
N ARG A 331 7.63 -9.24 -13.40
CA ARG A 331 6.94 -9.72 -12.20
C ARG A 331 7.78 -9.42 -10.96
N LEU A 332 7.13 -9.45 -9.81
CA LEU A 332 7.76 -9.29 -8.50
C LEU A 332 7.77 -10.63 -7.79
N CYS A 333 8.92 -11.02 -7.25
CA CYS A 333 9.14 -12.22 -6.47
C CYS A 333 9.48 -11.78 -5.06
N LEU A 334 8.76 -12.30 -4.06
CA LEU A 334 8.90 -11.87 -2.68
C LEU A 334 9.40 -13.02 -1.81
N ALA A 335 10.23 -12.68 -0.83
CA ALA A 335 10.73 -13.63 0.16
C ALA A 335 10.40 -13.20 1.59
N ASP A 336 10.04 -14.18 2.42
CA ASP A 336 10.09 -14.08 3.87
C ASP A 336 11.45 -14.58 4.35
N VAL A 337 12.19 -13.74 5.07
CA VAL A 337 13.49 -14.10 5.64
C VAL A 337 13.49 -13.90 7.13
N ASP A 338 14.09 -14.86 7.82
CA ASP A 338 14.27 -14.85 9.26
C ASP A 338 15.39 -13.91 9.70
N ALA A 339 15.33 -12.68 9.22
CA ALA A 339 16.22 -11.58 9.57
C ALA A 339 15.33 -10.47 10.15
N GLY A 340 14.88 -10.68 11.39
CA GLY A 340 14.07 -9.70 12.10
C GLY A 340 14.78 -8.34 12.13
N SER A 341 14.17 -7.31 11.52
CA SER A 341 14.69 -5.94 11.57
C SER A 341 13.72 -5.02 12.31
N ASN A 342 14.21 -4.31 13.32
CA ASN A 342 13.41 -3.30 14.00
C ASN A 342 13.42 -2.00 13.18
N THR A 343 12.37 -1.80 12.38
CA THR A 343 12.23 -0.62 11.50
C THR A 343 12.39 0.70 12.26
N ARG A 344 11.95 0.79 13.52
CA ARG A 344 12.06 2.02 14.32
C ARG A 344 13.53 2.34 14.62
N THR A 345 14.31 1.32 14.95
CA THR A 345 15.75 1.44 15.20
C THR A 345 16.48 1.90 13.93
N LEU A 346 16.21 1.26 12.78
CA LEU A 346 16.85 1.61 11.51
C LEU A 346 16.55 3.06 11.09
N VAL A 347 15.28 3.48 11.17
CA VAL A 347 14.90 4.87 10.87
C VAL A 347 15.56 5.85 11.83
N GLY A 348 15.69 5.49 13.11
CA GLY A 348 16.40 6.28 14.11
C GLY A 348 17.88 6.47 13.78
N GLN A 349 18.57 5.40 13.37
CA GLN A 349 19.99 5.43 12.97
C GLN A 349 20.21 6.29 11.72
N VAL A 350 19.38 6.11 10.68
CA VAL A 350 19.45 6.94 9.47
C VAL A 350 19.21 8.42 9.79
N ARG A 351 18.25 8.73 10.67
CA ARG A 351 17.98 10.10 11.11
C ARG A 351 19.17 10.70 11.89
N ALA A 352 19.81 9.91 12.76
CA ALA A 352 21.00 10.35 13.48
C ALA A 352 22.18 10.64 12.53
N PHE A 353 22.33 9.87 11.46
CA PHE A 353 23.30 10.17 10.40
C PHE A 353 22.98 11.49 9.67
N GLN A 354 21.72 11.71 9.29
CA GLN A 354 21.30 12.97 8.68
C GLN A 354 21.60 14.18 9.56
N GLN A 355 21.43 14.06 10.88
CA GLN A 355 21.72 15.13 11.84
C GLN A 355 23.21 15.36 12.06
N SER A 356 24.00 14.29 12.14
CA SER A 356 25.44 14.37 12.42
C SER A 356 26.28 14.77 11.20
N LYS A 357 25.82 14.45 9.98
CA LYS A 357 26.54 14.71 8.72
C LYS A 357 25.59 15.24 7.63
N PRO A 358 25.00 16.44 7.82
CA PRO A 358 23.91 16.94 6.98
C PRO A 358 24.28 17.10 5.50
N GLU A 359 25.44 17.67 5.19
CA GLU A 359 25.88 17.87 3.79
C GLU A 359 26.06 16.54 3.05
N TRP A 360 26.71 15.58 3.70
CA TRP A 360 26.94 14.24 3.16
C TRP A 360 25.62 13.48 2.98
N ALA A 361 24.74 13.53 3.98
CA ALA A 361 23.43 12.91 3.89
C ALA A 361 22.61 13.52 2.74
N GLN A 362 22.62 14.84 2.58
CA GLN A 362 21.94 15.53 1.48
C GLN A 362 22.51 15.14 0.11
N GLN A 363 23.84 15.01 -0.02
CA GLN A 363 24.44 14.55 -1.27
C GLN A 363 24.06 13.09 -1.58
N LEU A 364 24.14 12.19 -0.60
CA LEU A 364 23.78 10.79 -0.78
C LEU A 364 22.29 10.63 -1.14
N PHE A 365 21.39 11.36 -0.46
CA PHE A 365 19.97 11.35 -0.76
C PHE A 365 19.66 11.89 -2.17
N ARG A 366 20.39 12.91 -2.65
CA ARG A 366 20.27 13.38 -4.05
C ARG A 366 20.70 12.30 -5.05
N VAL A 367 21.82 11.62 -4.80
CA VAL A 367 22.29 10.51 -5.66
C VAL A 367 21.26 9.37 -5.69
N LEU A 368 20.77 8.96 -4.52
CA LEU A 368 19.72 7.95 -4.40
C LEU A 368 18.41 8.39 -5.09
N GLY A 369 18.00 9.64 -4.92
CA GLY A 369 16.84 10.21 -5.59
C GLY A 369 16.96 10.13 -7.11
N SER A 370 18.12 10.47 -7.66
CA SER A 370 18.40 10.35 -9.11
C SER A 370 18.39 8.90 -9.60
N ALA A 371 18.93 7.96 -8.81
CA ALA A 371 18.88 6.53 -9.13
C ALA A 371 17.44 5.99 -9.12
N ASN A 372 16.63 6.39 -8.14
CA ASN A 372 15.20 6.05 -8.10
C ASN A 372 14.45 6.62 -9.31
N GLN A 373 14.75 7.87 -9.69
CA GLN A 373 14.19 8.53 -10.86
C GLN A 373 14.47 7.75 -12.14
N SER A 374 15.74 7.39 -12.35
CA SER A 374 16.17 6.60 -13.51
C SER A 374 15.47 5.24 -13.60
N LEU A 375 15.27 4.58 -12.46
CA LEU A 375 14.51 3.33 -12.39
C LEU A 375 13.05 3.53 -12.85
N VAL A 376 12.36 4.52 -12.30
CA VAL A 376 10.96 4.80 -12.61
C VAL A 376 10.76 5.20 -14.07
N ASP A 377 11.62 6.06 -14.59
CA ASP A 377 11.56 6.49 -15.99
C ASP A 377 11.87 5.33 -16.93
N GLY A 378 12.80 4.45 -16.56
CA GLY A 378 13.07 3.22 -17.31
C GLY A 378 11.88 2.26 -17.33
N LEU A 379 11.17 2.09 -16.21
CA LEU A 379 9.94 1.29 -16.15
C LEU A 379 8.83 1.90 -17.04
N LEU A 380 8.64 3.22 -17.01
CA LEU A 380 7.73 3.89 -17.93
C LEU A 380 8.16 3.69 -19.39
N GLY A 381 9.46 3.80 -19.68
CA GLY A 381 10.05 3.54 -20.98
C GLY A 381 9.72 2.15 -21.50
N LEU A 382 9.78 1.12 -20.64
CA LEU A 382 9.38 -0.25 -21.01
C LEU A 382 7.89 -0.36 -21.35
N HIS A 383 7.00 0.34 -20.64
CA HIS A 383 5.57 0.41 -21.02
C HIS A 383 5.38 1.04 -22.40
N VAL A 384 6.08 2.13 -22.68
CA VAL A 384 6.03 2.81 -23.98
C VAL A 384 6.58 1.91 -25.09
N MET A 385 7.68 1.19 -24.85
CA MET A 385 8.24 0.25 -25.82
C MET A 385 7.28 -0.92 -26.11
N HIS A 386 6.61 -1.45 -25.08
CA HIS A 386 5.57 -2.45 -25.27
C HIS A 386 4.39 -1.90 -26.08
N ALA A 387 3.92 -0.67 -25.79
CA ALA A 387 2.83 -0.06 -26.54
C ALA A 387 3.18 0.19 -28.02
N ARG A 388 4.44 0.54 -28.33
CA ARG A 388 4.91 0.77 -29.70
C ARG A 388 5.03 -0.53 -30.52
N ASP A 389 5.59 -1.60 -29.93
CA ASP A 389 5.77 -2.88 -30.62
C ASP A 389 5.67 -4.06 -29.62
N PRO A 390 4.45 -4.52 -29.31
CA PRO A 390 4.24 -5.59 -28.33
C PRO A 390 4.95 -6.89 -28.72
N ALA A 391 4.99 -7.23 -30.00
CA ALA A 391 5.55 -8.49 -30.48
C ALA A 391 7.07 -8.53 -30.30
N LYS A 392 7.77 -7.46 -30.72
CA LYS A 392 9.22 -7.35 -30.54
C LYS A 392 9.57 -7.28 -29.06
N TYR A 393 8.82 -6.49 -28.28
CA TYR A 393 8.99 -6.38 -26.83
C TYR A 393 8.90 -7.74 -26.14
N MET A 394 7.82 -8.50 -26.38
CA MET A 394 7.61 -9.80 -25.74
C MET A 394 8.62 -10.84 -26.22
N ASN A 395 9.09 -10.78 -27.46
CA ASN A 395 10.20 -11.60 -27.93
C ASN A 395 11.50 -11.29 -27.18
N THR A 396 11.83 -10.01 -26.97
CA THR A 396 12.99 -9.61 -26.16
C THR A 396 12.85 -10.08 -24.71
N VAL A 397 11.68 -9.93 -24.08
CA VAL A 397 11.42 -10.47 -22.73
C VAL A 397 11.63 -11.98 -22.69
N ALA A 398 11.13 -12.73 -23.69
CA ALA A 398 11.29 -14.18 -23.77
C ALA A 398 12.77 -14.60 -23.94
N LYS A 399 13.61 -13.76 -24.55
CA LYS A 399 15.05 -13.99 -24.69
C LYS A 399 15.79 -13.68 -23.38
N LEU A 400 15.59 -12.48 -22.82
CA LEU A 400 16.27 -12.03 -21.60
C LEU A 400 15.89 -12.87 -20.38
N SER A 401 14.63 -13.32 -20.28
CA SER A 401 14.15 -14.23 -19.23
C SER A 401 14.84 -15.60 -19.24
N GLY A 402 15.47 -15.99 -20.37
CA GLY A 402 16.19 -17.25 -20.51
C GLY A 402 17.67 -17.18 -20.12
N ILE A 403 18.22 -16.00 -19.83
CA ILE A 403 19.65 -15.80 -19.57
C ILE A 403 19.90 -15.01 -18.28
N PRO A 404 20.96 -15.32 -17.51
CA PRO A 404 21.35 -14.52 -16.34
C PRO A 404 21.65 -13.06 -16.70
N SER A 405 21.29 -12.13 -15.80
CA SER A 405 21.41 -10.69 -16.04
C SER A 405 22.82 -10.21 -16.39
N LYS A 406 23.86 -10.89 -15.87
CA LYS A 406 25.27 -10.62 -16.17
C LYS A 406 25.68 -10.93 -17.63
N GLN A 407 24.87 -11.69 -18.35
CA GLN A 407 25.10 -12.04 -19.76
C GLN A 407 24.34 -11.13 -20.73
N TRP A 408 23.50 -10.22 -20.24
CA TRP A 408 22.69 -9.36 -21.11
C TRP A 408 23.53 -8.36 -21.91
N ASP A 409 24.67 -7.88 -21.37
CA ASP A 409 25.58 -6.99 -22.11
C ASP A 409 26.21 -7.71 -23.31
N GLU A 410 26.45 -9.02 -23.20
CA GLU A 410 26.91 -9.85 -24.32
C GLU A 410 25.78 -10.09 -25.32
N TYR A 411 24.57 -10.38 -24.84
CA TYR A 411 23.38 -10.48 -25.70
C TYR A 411 23.12 -9.18 -26.47
N ARG A 412 23.36 -8.02 -25.85
CA ARG A 412 23.22 -6.70 -26.48
C ARG A 412 24.17 -6.47 -27.66
N LYS A 413 25.30 -7.18 -27.73
CA LYS A 413 26.18 -7.15 -28.92
C LYS A 413 25.56 -7.91 -30.09
N GLN A 414 24.70 -8.90 -29.81
CA GLN A 414 24.00 -9.70 -30.80
C GLN A 414 22.69 -9.04 -31.25
N ASP A 415 21.96 -8.43 -30.32
CA ASP A 415 20.69 -7.72 -30.57
C ASP A 415 20.81 -6.28 -30.06
N ALA A 416 21.02 -5.36 -31.00
CA ALA A 416 21.22 -3.94 -30.72
C ALA A 416 19.93 -3.11 -30.63
N SER A 417 18.81 -3.74 -30.29
CA SER A 417 17.54 -3.04 -30.18
C SER A 417 17.44 -2.14 -28.94
N LEU A 418 16.72 -1.02 -29.11
CA LEU A 418 16.42 -0.08 -28.02
C LEU A 418 15.66 -0.73 -26.85
N ILE A 419 14.96 -1.85 -27.09
CA ILE A 419 14.25 -2.60 -26.05
C ILE A 419 15.27 -3.28 -25.11
N VAL A 420 16.34 -3.87 -25.67
CA VAL A 420 17.43 -4.45 -24.88
C VAL A 420 18.16 -3.35 -24.11
N ASP A 421 18.44 -2.22 -24.75
CA ASP A 421 19.03 -1.04 -24.06
C ASP A 421 18.19 -0.61 -22.86
N MET A 422 16.87 -0.48 -23.05
CA MET A 422 15.97 -0.08 -21.97
C MET A 422 15.95 -1.09 -20.80
N PHE A 423 15.99 -2.40 -21.07
CA PHE A 423 16.13 -3.41 -20.01
C PHE A 423 17.47 -3.33 -19.27
N LEU A 424 18.57 -3.04 -19.98
CA LEU A 424 19.87 -2.80 -19.37
C LEU A 424 19.87 -1.55 -18.50
N ASP A 425 19.23 -0.47 -18.94
CA ASP A 425 19.11 0.78 -18.20
C ASP A 425 18.32 0.59 -16.90
N VAL A 426 17.21 -0.15 -16.95
CA VAL A 426 16.44 -0.51 -15.74
C VAL A 426 17.27 -1.38 -14.80
N ARG A 427 17.93 -2.43 -15.30
CA ARG A 427 18.84 -3.29 -14.51
C ARG A 427 19.93 -2.46 -13.82
N ASN A 428 20.57 -1.55 -14.55
CA ASN A 428 21.64 -0.70 -14.04
C ASN A 428 21.12 0.32 -13.01
N SER A 429 19.91 0.82 -13.20
CA SER A 429 19.23 1.70 -12.23
C SER A 429 18.93 0.96 -10.93
N ILE A 430 18.42 -0.28 -10.97
CA ILE A 430 18.21 -1.10 -9.76
C ILE A 430 19.53 -1.34 -9.02
N ARG A 431 20.61 -1.67 -9.74
CA ARG A 431 21.96 -1.82 -9.16
C ARG A 431 22.43 -0.54 -8.46
N SER A 432 22.16 0.62 -9.07
CA SER A 432 22.53 1.93 -8.52
C SER A 432 21.74 2.28 -7.26
N VAL A 433 20.43 2.00 -7.25
CA VAL A 433 19.57 2.15 -6.07
C VAL A 433 20.11 1.27 -4.93
N ARG A 434 20.33 -0.03 -5.21
CA ARG A 434 20.82 -0.99 -4.21
C ARG A 434 22.20 -0.59 -3.66
N ALA A 435 23.12 -0.17 -4.52
CA ALA A 435 24.43 0.33 -4.09
C ALA A 435 24.33 1.56 -3.20
N GLY A 436 23.46 2.52 -3.54
CA GLY A 436 23.22 3.69 -2.70
C GLY A 436 22.58 3.36 -1.35
N MET A 437 21.68 2.36 -1.30
CA MET A 437 21.05 1.92 -0.06
C MET A 437 22.04 1.21 0.87
N ARG A 438 22.96 0.41 0.32
CA ARG A 438 24.10 -0.14 1.08
C ARG A 438 25.00 0.95 1.64
N GLU A 439 25.33 1.95 0.82
CA GLU A 439 26.13 3.09 1.27
C GLU A 439 25.42 3.86 2.38
N LEU A 440 24.10 4.07 2.27
CA LEU A 440 23.29 4.65 3.34
C LEU A 440 23.39 3.84 4.63
N GLY A 441 23.26 2.51 4.55
CA GLY A 441 23.41 1.61 5.69
C GLY A 441 24.78 1.73 6.36
N ASN A 442 25.86 1.69 5.56
CA ASN A 442 27.24 1.83 6.04
C ASN A 442 27.47 3.16 6.75
N ARG A 443 26.97 4.26 6.18
CA ARG A 443 27.14 5.61 6.75
C ARG A 443 26.30 5.85 8.00
N ALA A 444 25.12 5.24 8.05
CA ALA A 444 24.22 5.32 9.19
C ALA A 444 24.52 4.31 10.29
N SER A 445 25.47 3.41 10.09
CA SER A 445 25.68 2.23 10.95
C SER A 445 24.37 1.47 11.17
N ALA A 446 23.57 1.37 10.12
CA ALA A 446 22.27 0.71 10.11
C ALA A 446 22.34 -0.48 9.13
N PRO A 447 21.92 -1.69 9.52
CA PRO A 447 21.88 -2.84 8.62
C PRO A 447 20.70 -2.71 7.64
N VAL A 448 20.78 -1.72 6.74
CA VAL A 448 19.79 -1.45 5.68
C VAL A 448 19.76 -2.58 4.67
N GLU A 449 20.94 -3.00 4.21
CA GLU A 449 21.16 -4.25 3.48
C GLU A 449 22.41 -4.89 4.11
N PRO A 450 22.24 -5.77 5.11
CA PRO A 450 23.37 -6.43 5.76
C PRO A 450 24.11 -7.37 4.79
N ARG A 451 25.26 -7.90 5.21
CA ARG A 451 26.16 -8.63 4.31
C ARG A 451 25.51 -9.93 3.81
N GLU A 452 24.85 -10.65 4.69
CA GLU A 452 24.14 -11.89 4.42
C GLU A 452 23.03 -11.67 3.37
N MET A 453 22.33 -10.53 3.46
CA MET A 453 21.33 -10.10 2.48
C MET A 453 21.95 -9.72 1.14
N THR A 454 23.12 -9.08 1.17
CA THR A 454 23.88 -8.75 -0.04
C THR A 454 24.26 -10.02 -0.79
N ASP A 455 24.79 -11.01 -0.05
CA ASP A 455 25.27 -12.27 -0.60
C ASP A 455 24.10 -13.12 -1.15
N LEU A 456 22.95 -13.15 -0.47
CA LEU A 456 21.72 -13.79 -0.96
C LEU A 456 21.26 -13.18 -2.29
N LEU A 457 21.06 -11.86 -2.34
CA LEU A 457 20.60 -11.15 -3.54
C LEU A 457 21.59 -11.32 -4.70
N ASP A 458 22.90 -11.22 -4.43
CA ASP A 458 23.93 -11.43 -5.45
C ASP A 458 23.90 -12.85 -6.00
N LYS A 459 23.72 -13.85 -5.14
CA LYS A 459 23.59 -15.25 -5.57
C LYS A 459 22.37 -15.43 -6.46
N THR A 460 21.19 -14.97 -6.03
CA THR A 460 19.96 -15.12 -6.81
C THR A 460 20.07 -14.42 -8.17
N ILE A 461 20.48 -13.16 -8.20
CA ILE A 461 20.59 -12.35 -9.44
C ILE A 461 21.62 -12.93 -10.43
N ASN A 462 22.70 -13.55 -9.94
CA ASN A 462 23.79 -14.05 -10.78
C ASN A 462 23.60 -15.48 -11.27
N GLU A 463 22.80 -16.30 -10.56
CA GLU A 463 22.57 -17.71 -10.85
C GLU A 463 21.21 -17.99 -11.50
N ALA A 464 20.15 -17.25 -11.13
CA ALA A 464 18.85 -17.39 -11.77
C ALA A 464 18.78 -16.60 -13.09
N PRO A 465 18.22 -17.20 -14.16
CA PRO A 465 18.00 -16.48 -15.42
C PRO A 465 16.85 -15.47 -15.27
N GLY A 466 16.87 -14.40 -16.06
CA GLY A 466 15.75 -13.45 -16.16
C GLY A 466 15.60 -12.44 -15.02
N ILE A 467 16.41 -12.51 -13.96
CA ILE A 467 16.33 -11.57 -12.84
C ILE A 467 16.79 -10.18 -13.26
N LEU A 468 15.90 -9.20 -13.21
CA LEU A 468 16.19 -7.80 -13.55
C LEU A 468 16.99 -7.10 -12.44
N GLY A 469 16.72 -7.48 -11.19
CA GLY A 469 17.44 -7.01 -10.01
C GLY A 469 16.68 -7.36 -8.72
N GLY A 470 17.13 -6.82 -7.59
CA GLY A 470 16.48 -7.03 -6.29
C GLY A 470 16.96 -6.02 -5.23
N GLY A 471 16.32 -6.03 -4.06
CA GLY A 471 16.65 -5.13 -2.96
C GLY A 471 15.90 -5.39 -1.64
N VAL A 472 16.20 -4.56 -0.65
CA VAL A 472 15.65 -4.53 0.72
C VAL A 472 15.06 -3.11 0.94
N PRO A 473 13.83 -2.89 1.47
CA PRO A 473 13.12 -3.62 2.54
C PRO A 473 11.85 -4.37 2.11
N GLY A 474 11.67 -5.58 2.64
CA GLY A 474 10.57 -6.47 2.25
C GLY A 474 10.95 -7.22 0.99
N GLU A 475 11.98 -8.08 1.13
CA GLU A 475 12.73 -8.73 0.06
C GLU A 475 11.90 -9.01 -1.16
N SER A 476 12.14 -8.16 -2.16
CA SER A 476 11.46 -8.20 -3.43
C SER A 476 12.51 -8.20 -4.52
N GLU A 477 12.55 -9.27 -5.28
CA GLU A 477 13.31 -9.38 -6.52
C GLU A 477 12.37 -9.08 -7.69
N ALA A 478 12.81 -8.25 -8.64
CA ALA A 478 12.07 -8.03 -9.87
C ALA A 478 12.57 -9.04 -10.91
N ASP A 479 11.68 -9.92 -11.37
CA ASP A 479 11.95 -10.99 -12.34
C ASP A 479 11.27 -10.66 -13.68
N LEU A 480 11.98 -10.78 -14.80
CA LEU A 480 11.37 -10.77 -16.13
C LEU A 480 10.78 -12.14 -16.41
N ASN A 481 9.50 -12.34 -16.11
CA ASN A 481 8.90 -13.65 -16.23
C ASN A 481 7.78 -13.71 -17.28
N THR A 482 8.08 -14.44 -18.37
CA THR A 482 7.12 -15.07 -19.28
C THR A 482 7.12 -16.61 -19.18
N ARG A 483 7.95 -17.21 -18.30
CA ARG A 483 8.14 -18.66 -18.14
C ARG A 483 8.32 -19.10 -16.68
N PRO A 484 7.63 -20.17 -16.22
CA PRO A 484 7.76 -20.76 -14.88
C PRO A 484 9.17 -21.22 -14.46
N SER A 485 10.17 -21.19 -15.34
CA SER A 485 11.52 -21.73 -15.10
C SER A 485 12.42 -20.84 -14.24
N ALA A 486 12.32 -19.51 -14.34
CA ALA A 486 13.14 -18.59 -13.53
C ALA A 486 12.76 -18.70 -12.05
N MET A 487 11.46 -18.64 -11.74
CA MET A 487 10.93 -18.84 -10.39
C MET A 487 11.31 -20.17 -9.74
N ARG A 488 11.35 -21.26 -10.53
CA ARG A 488 11.85 -22.55 -10.01
C ARG A 488 13.31 -22.45 -9.60
N LYS A 489 14.14 -21.74 -10.36
CA LYS A 489 15.55 -21.58 -10.03
C LYS A 489 15.74 -20.69 -8.80
N VAL A 490 14.94 -19.64 -8.65
CA VAL A 490 14.91 -18.81 -7.44
C VAL A 490 14.51 -19.64 -6.21
N ASP A 491 13.43 -20.44 -6.29
CA ASP A 491 13.01 -21.34 -5.20
C ASP A 491 14.11 -22.38 -4.86
N GLU A 492 14.78 -22.95 -5.86
CA GLU A 492 15.93 -23.84 -5.65
C GLU A 492 17.08 -23.15 -4.91
N ILE A 493 17.42 -21.92 -5.29
CA ILE A 493 18.51 -21.15 -4.67
C ILE A 493 18.15 -20.83 -3.22
N TRP A 494 16.95 -20.30 -2.97
CA TRP A 494 16.50 -19.93 -1.61
C TRP A 494 16.40 -21.14 -0.69
N ARG A 495 15.85 -22.26 -1.17
CA ARG A 495 15.79 -23.50 -0.38
C ARG A 495 17.15 -24.11 -0.08
N GLY A 496 18.11 -23.91 -0.97
CA GLY A 496 19.49 -24.36 -0.81
C GLY A 496 20.39 -23.37 -0.07
N TYR A 497 19.88 -22.21 0.32
CA TYR A 497 20.65 -21.18 1.02
C TYR A 497 20.75 -21.52 2.51
N SER A 498 21.96 -21.48 3.06
CA SER A 498 22.24 -21.99 4.42
C SER A 498 22.55 -20.88 5.42
N GLU A 499 22.95 -19.73 4.93
CA GLU A 499 23.41 -18.57 5.68
C GLU A 499 22.23 -17.78 6.24
N LEU A 500 21.07 -17.85 5.57
CA LEU A 500 19.79 -17.30 5.99
C LEU A 500 18.68 -18.30 5.72
N SER A 501 17.67 -18.31 6.58
CA SER A 501 16.45 -19.08 6.35
C SER A 501 15.49 -18.27 5.47
N VAL A 502 15.38 -18.62 4.19
CA VAL A 502 14.63 -17.87 3.16
C VAL A 502 13.47 -18.72 2.64
N GLY A 503 12.27 -18.15 2.59
CA GLY A 503 11.10 -18.79 1.99
C GLY A 503 10.38 -17.87 1.00
N PRO A 504 9.81 -18.40 -0.08
CA PRO A 504 9.02 -17.60 -1.00
C PRO A 504 7.71 -17.11 -0.35
N LEU A 505 7.20 -15.97 -0.83
CA LEU A 505 5.80 -15.61 -0.72
C LEU A 505 5.09 -15.92 -2.05
N LEU A 506 3.81 -16.29 -1.98
CA LEU A 506 3.00 -16.59 -3.17
C LEU A 506 2.40 -15.32 -3.79
N CYS A 507 2.30 -14.25 -3.00
CA CYS A 507 1.79 -12.99 -3.50
C CYS A 507 2.74 -12.35 -4.51
N GLU A 508 2.15 -11.66 -5.47
CA GLU A 508 2.82 -10.93 -6.54
C GLU A 508 2.39 -9.46 -6.49
N ALA A 509 3.08 -8.60 -7.25
CA ALA A 509 2.56 -7.27 -7.56
C ALA A 509 1.21 -7.41 -8.29
N GLU A 510 0.20 -6.67 -7.84
CA GLU A 510 -1.13 -6.72 -8.42
C GLU A 510 -1.12 -6.15 -9.85
N THR A 511 -1.30 -7.02 -10.84
CA THR A 511 -1.54 -6.62 -12.23
C THR A 511 -3.00 -6.19 -12.36
N GLN A 512 -3.25 -4.89 -12.36
CA GLN A 512 -4.63 -4.40 -12.45
C GLN A 512 -5.06 -4.38 -13.91
N THR A 513 -6.14 -5.07 -14.23
CA THR A 513 -6.74 -5.00 -15.57
C THR A 513 -7.21 -3.59 -15.85
N SER A 514 -6.90 -3.07 -17.04
CA SER A 514 -7.50 -1.82 -17.53
C SER A 514 -9.02 -1.95 -17.45
N ARG A 515 -9.70 -0.96 -16.85
CA ARG A 515 -11.17 -0.92 -16.79
C ARG A 515 -11.82 -0.89 -18.18
N ILE A 516 -11.02 -0.63 -19.21
CA ILE A 516 -11.44 -0.50 -20.61
C ILE A 516 -11.16 -1.81 -21.36
N SER A 517 -11.74 -2.92 -20.91
CA SER A 517 -11.90 -4.10 -21.78
C SER A 517 -13.11 -3.97 -22.72
N SER A 518 -13.88 -2.88 -22.61
CA SER A 518 -15.10 -2.61 -23.39
C SER A 518 -15.02 -1.43 -24.40
N LEU A 519 -13.91 -0.68 -24.49
CA LEU A 519 -13.72 0.36 -25.54
C LEU A 519 -12.57 0.05 -26.49
N GLN A 520 -12.32 -1.23 -26.80
CA GLN A 520 -11.58 -1.59 -28.01
C GLN A 520 -12.44 -1.31 -29.26
N SER A 521 -12.83 -0.05 -29.51
CA SER A 521 -13.44 0.37 -30.77
C SER A 521 -13.60 1.88 -30.98
N THR A 522 -12.90 2.75 -30.24
CA THR A 522 -12.85 4.17 -30.63
C THR A 522 -11.46 4.49 -31.13
N GLU A 523 -11.31 4.47 -32.45
CA GLU A 523 -10.23 5.19 -33.12
C GLU A 523 -10.14 6.62 -32.55
N PRO A 524 -8.94 7.19 -32.41
CA PRO A 524 -8.79 8.57 -31.98
C PRO A 524 -9.64 9.44 -32.90
N THR A 525 -10.65 10.11 -32.36
CA THR A 525 -11.38 11.14 -33.08
C THR A 525 -10.35 12.11 -33.63
N SER A 526 -10.49 12.47 -34.92
CA SER A 526 -9.57 13.27 -35.73
C SER A 526 -9.26 14.69 -35.20
N GLN A 527 -9.63 15.00 -33.96
CA GLN A 527 -9.33 16.23 -33.24
C GLN A 527 -8.22 16.07 -32.17
N GLU A 528 -7.82 14.85 -31.77
CA GLU A 528 -6.77 14.64 -30.76
C GLU A 528 -5.34 14.57 -31.34
N SER A 529 -5.20 14.48 -32.67
CA SER A 529 -3.89 14.38 -33.35
C SER A 529 -3.18 15.72 -33.57
N THR A 530 -3.63 16.80 -32.94
CA THR A 530 -3.14 18.17 -33.18
C THR A 530 -1.96 18.58 -32.31
N ASP A 531 -1.62 17.83 -31.26
CA ASP A 531 -0.65 18.29 -30.23
C ASP A 531 0.72 17.56 -30.24
N GLY A 532 1.06 16.85 -31.34
CA GLY A 532 2.40 16.27 -31.54
C GLY A 532 2.85 15.19 -30.54
N THR A 533 1.99 14.77 -29.61
CA THR A 533 2.31 13.79 -28.57
C THR A 533 2.29 12.37 -29.14
N ASP A 534 3.29 11.56 -28.81
CA ASP A 534 3.44 10.18 -29.29
C ASP A 534 2.22 9.32 -28.92
N PRO A 535 1.53 8.67 -29.88
CA PRO A 535 0.37 7.81 -29.64
C PRO A 535 0.60 6.72 -28.59
N ALA A 536 1.80 6.14 -28.53
CA ALA A 536 2.14 5.11 -27.56
C ALA A 536 2.17 5.68 -26.13
N VAL A 537 2.65 6.91 -25.96
CA VAL A 537 2.65 7.60 -24.66
C VAL A 537 1.23 7.88 -24.21
N LEU A 538 0.35 8.34 -25.11
CA LEU A 538 -1.08 8.53 -24.81
C LEU A 538 -1.78 7.23 -24.43
N GLN A 539 -1.47 6.13 -25.13
CA GLN A 539 -2.00 4.81 -24.79
C GLN A 539 -1.58 4.36 -23.39
N VAL A 540 -0.29 4.50 -23.06
CA VAL A 540 0.24 4.17 -21.73
C VAL A 540 -0.39 5.04 -20.64
N MET A 541 -0.48 6.35 -20.87
CA MET A 541 -1.11 7.30 -19.96
C MET A 541 -2.56 6.92 -19.66
N ARG A 542 -3.38 6.66 -20.69
CA ARG A 542 -4.77 6.20 -20.54
C ARG A 542 -4.84 4.86 -19.82
N GLY A 543 -3.94 3.93 -20.14
CA GLY A 543 -3.85 2.63 -19.48
C GLY A 543 -3.63 2.77 -17.98
N LEU A 544 -2.64 3.56 -17.57
CA LEU A 544 -2.28 3.79 -16.16
C LEU A 544 -3.35 4.57 -15.39
N LEU A 545 -3.99 5.57 -16.00
CA LEU A 545 -5.06 6.36 -15.35
C LEU A 545 -6.33 5.54 -15.07
N ASN A 546 -6.59 4.51 -15.89
CA ASN A 546 -7.78 3.67 -15.83
C ASN A 546 -7.55 2.34 -15.12
N THR A 547 -6.44 2.18 -14.41
CA THR A 547 -6.21 0.97 -13.62
C THR A 547 -7.22 0.87 -12.46
N SER A 548 -7.56 -0.34 -12.04
CA SER A 548 -8.42 -0.51 -10.86
C SER A 548 -7.74 0.09 -9.63
N THR A 549 -8.47 0.70 -8.72
CA THR A 549 -7.87 1.16 -7.45
C THR A 549 -7.51 -0.05 -6.57
N GLY A 550 -6.62 0.17 -5.59
CA GLY A 550 -6.25 -0.86 -4.62
C GLY A 550 -7.46 -1.32 -3.81
N LEU A 551 -8.24 -0.39 -3.25
CA LEU A 551 -9.43 -0.70 -2.46
C LEU A 551 -10.58 -1.24 -3.33
N ARG A 552 -11.26 -2.29 -2.86
CA ARG A 552 -12.41 -2.89 -3.54
C ARG A 552 -13.53 -3.24 -2.56
N CYS A 553 -14.77 -2.92 -2.92
CA CYS A 553 -15.95 -3.54 -2.31
C CYS A 553 -16.23 -4.83 -3.09
N ILE A 554 -16.43 -5.94 -2.40
CA ILE A 554 -16.51 -7.26 -3.04
C ILE A 554 -17.69 -8.06 -2.48
N ASP A 555 -18.19 -9.00 -3.28
CA ASP A 555 -19.07 -10.05 -2.78
C ASP A 555 -18.19 -11.11 -2.08
N PRO A 556 -18.35 -11.33 -0.76
CA PRO A 556 -17.50 -12.26 -0.03
C PRO A 556 -17.67 -13.72 -0.48
N HIS A 557 -18.76 -14.08 -1.14
CA HIS A 557 -18.94 -15.43 -1.71
C HIS A 557 -18.05 -15.71 -2.94
N THR A 558 -17.48 -14.66 -3.54
CA THR A 558 -16.54 -14.79 -4.66
C THR A 558 -15.11 -15.07 -4.23
N ILE A 559 -14.82 -14.97 -2.92
CA ILE A 559 -13.49 -15.19 -2.36
C ILE A 559 -13.42 -16.58 -1.71
N PRO A 560 -12.60 -17.51 -2.24
CA PRO A 560 -12.51 -18.87 -1.72
C PRO A 560 -12.19 -18.92 -0.22
N GLY A 561 -13.09 -19.52 0.57
CA GLY A 561 -12.91 -19.75 2.00
C GLY A 561 -13.27 -18.58 2.92
N LEU A 562 -13.62 -17.41 2.37
CA LEU A 562 -14.04 -16.25 3.17
C LEU A 562 -15.42 -16.46 3.84
N ASP A 563 -16.28 -17.23 3.17
CA ASP A 563 -17.63 -17.62 3.60
C ASP A 563 -17.66 -18.26 5.00
N ARG A 564 -16.60 -18.97 5.38
CA ARG A 564 -16.45 -19.61 6.71
C ARG A 564 -16.42 -18.60 7.86
N PHE A 565 -16.18 -17.33 7.57
CA PHE A 565 -16.01 -16.28 8.56
C PHE A 565 -17.12 -15.23 8.56
N LEU A 566 -18.14 -15.37 7.70
CA LEU A 566 -19.24 -14.42 7.58
C LEU A 566 -20.30 -14.61 8.68
#